data_AF-A0A0P9SSG5-F1
#
_entry.id   AF-A0A0P9SSG5-F1
#
_cell.length_a   1.000
_cell.length_b   1.000
_cell.length_c   1.000
_cell.angle_alpha   90.00
_cell.angle_beta   90.00
_cell.angle_gamma   90.00
#
_symmetry.space_group_name_H-M   'P 1'
#
loop_
_entity.id
_entity.type
_entity.pdbx_description
1 polymer ?
#
loop_
_entity_poly.entity_id
_entity_poly.type
_entity_poly.pdbx_seq_one_letter_code
_entity_poly.pdbx_strand_id
1 'polypeptide(L)'
;MLLSAETVAQMKPGSVVIDLAAAQGGNCPLTVADQVVVEHGVTIVGHTNLPALVAADASALYARNLLDFMKLLFDKDGTFSINLEDDIVAACLMCRDGQVVRKNG
;
A
#
# COMPACT_ATOMS: atom_id res chain seq x y z
N MET A 1 13.73 2.11 11.59
CA MET A 1 13.37 3.43 12.16
C MET A 1 14.16 4.51 11.43
N LEU A 2 13.49 5.36 10.66
CA LEU A 2 14.11 6.46 9.91
C LEU A 2 14.05 7.80 10.66
N LEU A 3 13.07 7.98 11.55
CA LEU A 3 12.89 9.15 12.41
C LEU A 3 12.97 8.71 13.87
N SER A 4 13.96 9.18 14.64
CA SER A 4 14.13 8.76 16.04
C SER A 4 13.20 9.53 16.99
N ALA A 5 12.92 8.95 18.17
CA ALA A 5 12.11 9.62 19.20
C ALA A 5 12.78 10.91 19.72
N GLU A 6 14.12 10.93 19.81
CA GLU A 6 14.88 12.11 20.21
C GLU A 6 14.75 13.24 19.19
N THR A 7 14.71 12.90 17.89
CA THR A 7 14.48 13.88 16.83
C THR A 7 13.08 14.47 16.93
N VAL A 8 12.06 13.63 17.20
CA VAL A 8 10.68 14.09 17.43
C VAL A 8 10.60 15.03 18.64
N ALA A 9 11.27 14.71 19.74
CA ALA A 9 11.29 15.54 20.95
C ALA A 9 11.91 16.93 20.74
N GLN A 10 12.75 17.11 19.71
CA GLN A 10 13.36 18.38 19.36
C GLN A 10 12.54 19.19 18.34
N MET A 11 11.46 18.62 17.80
CA MET A 11 10.57 19.34 16.88
C MET A 11 9.82 20.45 17.61
N LYS A 12 9.40 21.47 16.86
CA LYS A 12 8.60 22.56 17.41
C LYS A 12 7.26 22.01 17.92
N PRO A 13 6.77 22.41 19.11
CA PRO A 13 5.42 22.08 19.54
C PRO A 13 4.37 22.50 18.50
N GLY A 14 3.39 21.65 18.26
CA GLY A 14 2.39 21.80 17.20
C GLY A 14 2.80 21.23 15.84
N SER A 15 4.02 20.67 15.71
CA SER A 15 4.40 19.93 14.50
C SER A 15 3.54 18.67 14.33
N VAL A 16 3.45 18.19 13.10
CA VAL A 16 2.72 16.96 12.75
C VAL A 16 3.62 16.02 11.96
N VAL A 17 3.66 14.75 12.36
CA VAL A 17 4.30 13.63 11.65
C VAL A 17 3.21 12.73 11.11
N ILE A 18 3.20 12.48 9.81
CA ILE A 18 2.30 11.51 9.16
C ILE A 18 3.16 10.32 8.72
N ASP A 19 3.04 9.19 9.41
CA ASP A 19 3.85 8.02 9.15
C ASP A 19 3.14 7.06 8.18
N LEU A 20 3.45 7.20 6.89
CA LEU A 20 2.87 6.36 5.82
C LEU A 20 3.29 4.88 5.93
N ALA A 21 4.29 4.55 6.74
CA ALA A 21 4.77 3.18 6.94
C ALA A 21 4.20 2.51 8.19
N ALA A 22 3.20 3.11 8.85
CA ALA A 22 2.62 2.61 10.10
C ALA A 22 2.19 1.13 10.02
N ALA A 23 1.67 0.68 8.87
CA ALA A 23 1.26 -0.71 8.66
C ALA A 23 2.42 -1.73 8.65
N GLN A 24 3.66 -1.28 8.45
CA GLN A 24 4.86 -2.11 8.28
C GLN A 24 5.85 -1.94 9.44
N GLY A 25 5.37 -1.48 10.59
CA GLY A 25 6.20 -1.21 11.78
C GLY A 25 6.64 0.25 11.92
N GLY A 26 6.32 1.12 10.96
CA GLY A 26 6.52 2.57 11.05
C GLY A 26 7.95 3.04 10.77
N ASN A 27 8.06 4.29 10.35
CA ASN A 27 9.33 5.01 10.26
C ASN A 27 9.71 5.69 11.57
N CYS A 28 8.73 5.98 12.43
CA CYS A 28 8.90 6.63 13.73
C CYS A 28 8.55 5.65 14.88
N PRO A 29 9.42 5.48 15.89
CA PRO A 29 9.17 4.59 17.04
C PRO A 29 7.96 4.96 17.88
N LEU A 30 7.54 6.22 17.80
CA LEU A 30 6.41 6.76 18.54
C LEU A 30 5.08 6.59 17.77
N THR A 31 5.12 6.07 16.54
CA THR A 31 3.91 5.76 15.76
C THR A 31 3.15 4.62 16.41
N VAL A 32 1.86 4.84 16.66
CA VAL A 32 0.92 3.79 17.06
C VAL A 32 -0.04 3.54 15.89
N ALA A 33 -0.06 2.29 15.41
CA ALA A 33 -0.90 1.91 14.28
C ALA A 33 -2.38 2.24 14.55
N ASP A 34 -3.02 2.84 13.54
CA ASP A 34 -4.41 3.29 13.52
C ASP A 34 -4.80 4.33 14.57
N GLN A 35 -3.81 5.01 15.16
CA GLN A 35 -4.04 6.07 16.14
C GLN A 35 -3.40 7.38 15.73
N VAL A 36 -3.93 8.45 16.30
CA VAL A 36 -3.31 9.77 16.32
C VAL A 36 -2.92 10.06 17.76
N VAL A 37 -1.62 10.10 18.02
CA VAL A 37 -1.06 10.32 19.37
C VAL A 37 -0.34 11.66 19.42
N VAL A 38 -0.15 12.21 20.62
CA VAL A 38 0.61 13.43 20.82
C VAL A 38 1.75 13.13 21.78
N GLU A 39 2.99 13.24 21.30
CA GLU A 39 4.20 12.98 22.06
C GLU A 39 5.13 14.19 21.96
N HIS A 40 5.68 14.64 23.09
CA HIS A 40 6.55 15.83 23.15
C HIS A 40 5.97 17.10 22.47
N GLY A 41 4.65 17.24 22.46
CA GLY A 41 3.96 18.36 21.79
C GLY A 41 3.86 18.22 20.26
N VAL A 42 4.22 17.08 19.70
CA VAL A 42 4.11 16.74 18.27
C VAL A 42 2.96 15.77 18.07
N THR A 43 2.09 16.02 17.09
CA THR A 43 1.03 15.08 16.71
C THR A 43 1.59 14.04 15.74
N ILE A 44 1.37 12.76 16.02
CA ILE A 44 1.88 11.64 15.24
C ILE A 44 0.69 10.82 14.74
N VAL A 45 0.53 10.77 13.42
CA VAL A 45 -0.59 10.12 12.73
C VAL A 45 -0.11 8.78 12.18
N GLY A 46 -0.71 7.69 12.68
CA GLY A 46 -0.36 6.31 12.35
C GLY A 46 -1.44 5.53 11.60
N HIS A 47 -2.32 6.19 10.84
CA HIS A 47 -3.35 5.49 10.05
C HIS A 47 -2.74 4.49 9.06
N THR A 48 -3.15 3.22 9.14
CA THR A 48 -2.60 2.15 8.28
C THR A 48 -3.31 2.03 6.93
N ASN A 49 -4.53 2.55 6.83
CA ASN A 49 -5.34 2.54 5.62
C ASN A 49 -5.74 3.96 5.17
N LEU A 50 -4.74 4.77 4.85
CA LEU A 50 -4.96 6.12 4.31
C LEU A 50 -5.81 6.16 3.03
N PRO A 51 -5.70 5.21 2.08
CA PRO A 51 -6.57 5.20 0.90
C PRO A 51 -8.06 5.13 1.24
N ALA A 52 -8.44 4.47 2.35
CA ALA A 52 -9.83 4.42 2.79
C ALA A 52 -10.39 5.78 3.27
N LEU A 53 -9.53 6.74 3.64
CA LEU A 53 -9.96 8.10 3.98
C LEU A 53 -10.40 8.90 2.75
N VAL A 54 -10.03 8.43 1.55
CA VAL A 54 -10.43 8.98 0.24
C VAL A 54 -11.04 7.88 -0.64
N ALA A 55 -11.92 7.09 -0.03
CA ALA A 55 -12.42 5.83 -0.60
C ALA A 55 -13.00 5.96 -2.01
N ALA A 56 -13.73 7.03 -2.32
CA ALA A 56 -14.33 7.23 -3.65
C ALA A 56 -13.26 7.33 -4.75
N ASP A 57 -12.26 8.18 -4.57
CA ASP A 57 -11.18 8.38 -5.53
C ASP A 57 -10.26 7.16 -5.60
N ALA A 58 -9.90 6.59 -4.43
CA ALA A 58 -9.11 5.37 -4.36
C ALA A 58 -9.77 4.21 -5.11
N SER A 59 -11.10 4.04 -4.94
CA SER A 59 -11.87 3.01 -5.65
C SER A 59 -11.89 3.26 -7.16
N ALA A 60 -12.10 4.51 -7.59
CA ALA A 60 -12.12 4.85 -9.02
C ALA A 60 -10.75 4.65 -9.70
N LEU A 61 -9.65 4.95 -9.02
CA LEU A 61 -8.30 4.69 -9.51
C LEU A 61 -8.00 3.18 -9.56
N TYR A 62 -8.33 2.44 -8.50
CA TYR A 62 -8.10 1.00 -8.46
C TYR A 62 -8.92 0.24 -9.51
N ALA A 63 -10.19 0.60 -9.70
CA ALA A 63 -11.04 0.01 -10.74
C ALA A 63 -10.48 0.22 -12.15
N ARG A 64 -9.87 1.39 -12.43
CA ARG A 64 -9.18 1.64 -13.71
C ARG A 64 -7.96 0.73 -13.88
N ASN A 65 -7.14 0.59 -12.83
CA ASN A 65 -5.99 -0.33 -12.88
C ASN A 65 -6.42 -1.77 -13.14
N LEU A 66 -7.50 -2.24 -12.50
CA LEU A 66 -8.06 -3.57 -12.75
C LEU A 66 -8.57 -3.71 -14.18
N LEU A 67 -9.32 -2.73 -14.69
CA LEU A 67 -9.84 -2.75 -16.06
C LEU A 67 -8.70 -2.80 -17.09
N ASP A 68 -7.64 -2.01 -16.88
CA ASP A 68 -6.49 -2.00 -17.78
C ASP A 68 -5.71 -3.31 -17.73
N PHE A 69 -5.55 -3.91 -16.55
CA PHE A 69 -4.95 -5.23 -16.42
C PHE A 69 -5.81 -6.33 -17.06
N MET A 70 -7.14 -6.27 -16.92
CA MET A 70 -8.05 -7.24 -17.53
C MET A 70 -7.92 -7.26 -19.05
N LYS A 71 -7.59 -6.15 -19.71
CA LYS A 71 -7.36 -6.13 -21.18
C LYS A 71 -6.21 -7.04 -21.62
N LEU A 72 -5.29 -7.40 -20.71
CA LEU A 72 -4.22 -8.36 -20.99
C LEU A 72 -4.67 -9.82 -20.86
N LEU A 73 -5.82 -10.07 -20.21
CA LEU A 73 -6.34 -11.40 -19.88
C LEU A 73 -7.49 -11.85 -20.79
N PHE A 74 -7.93 -10.98 -21.70
CA PHE A 74 -8.99 -11.29 -22.65
C PHE A 74 -8.48 -11.04 -24.06
N ASP A 75 -8.74 -11.99 -24.95
CA ASP A 75 -8.47 -11.79 -26.37
C ASP A 75 -9.50 -10.86 -27.04
N LYS A 76 -9.34 -10.64 -28.35
CA LYS A 76 -10.21 -9.77 -29.13
C LYS A 76 -11.66 -10.26 -29.20
N ASP A 77 -11.88 -11.55 -28.99
CA ASP A 77 -13.19 -12.19 -29.00
C ASP A 77 -13.83 -12.23 -27.60
N GLY A 78 -13.14 -11.68 -26.59
CA GLY A 78 -13.61 -11.65 -25.20
C GLY A 78 -13.44 -12.98 -24.48
N THR A 79 -12.61 -13.89 -25.00
CA THR A 79 -12.29 -15.15 -24.34
C THR A 79 -11.20 -14.92 -23.30
N PHE A 80 -11.41 -15.44 -22.09
CA PHE A 80 -10.40 -15.41 -21.04
C PHE A 80 -9.18 -16.25 -21.45
N SER A 81 -8.03 -15.61 -21.56
CA SER A 81 -6.78 -16.21 -22.00
C SER A 81 -5.62 -15.63 -21.20
N ILE A 82 -4.89 -16.49 -20.51
CA ILE A 82 -3.70 -16.10 -19.74
C ILE A 82 -2.48 -16.24 -20.66
N ASN A 83 -2.03 -15.13 -21.23
CA ASN A 83 -0.79 -15.09 -22.00
C ASN A 83 0.42 -15.04 -21.07
N LEU A 84 1.14 -16.15 -20.92
CA LEU A 84 2.34 -16.22 -20.08
C LEU A 84 3.59 -15.58 -20.72
N GLU A 85 3.52 -15.21 -22.00
CA GLU A 85 4.58 -14.44 -22.67
C GLU A 85 4.47 -12.93 -22.41
N ASP A 86 3.34 -12.47 -21.84
CA ASP A 86 3.20 -11.10 -21.37
C ASP A 86 3.85 -10.96 -19.99
N ASP A 87 4.88 -10.12 -19.90
CA ASP A 87 5.68 -9.92 -18.69
C ASP A 87 4.84 -9.48 -17.48
N ILE A 88 3.79 -8.68 -17.70
CA ILE A 88 2.91 -8.19 -16.64
C ILE A 88 2.04 -9.32 -16.12
N VAL A 89 1.44 -10.10 -17.02
CA VAL A 89 0.62 -11.28 -16.66
C VAL A 89 1.47 -12.32 -15.94
N ALA A 90 2.65 -12.63 -16.47
CA ALA A 90 3.58 -13.59 -15.86
C ALA A 90 4.04 -13.14 -14.47
N ALA A 91 4.36 -11.85 -14.30
CA ALA A 91 4.71 -11.31 -12.99
C ALA A 91 3.53 -11.38 -12.01
N CYS A 92 2.31 -11.07 -12.43
CA CYS A 92 1.15 -11.06 -11.53
C CYS A 92 0.63 -12.46 -11.14
N LEU A 93 0.98 -13.51 -11.89
CA LEU A 93 0.47 -14.86 -11.64
C LEU A 93 1.12 -15.51 -10.41
N MET A 94 0.34 -15.72 -9.34
CA MET A 94 0.81 -16.34 -8.09
C MET A 94 0.59 -17.86 -8.05
N CYS A 95 -0.57 -18.31 -8.54
CA CYS A 95 -0.96 -19.72 -8.56
C CYS A 95 -1.76 -20.07 -9.83
N ARG A 96 -1.67 -21.33 -10.25
CA ARG A 96 -2.44 -21.89 -11.38
C ARG A 96 -2.63 -23.39 -11.15
N ASP A 97 -3.82 -23.90 -11.45
CA ASP A 97 -4.15 -25.34 -11.35
C ASP A 97 -3.82 -25.97 -9.99
N GLY A 98 -4.11 -25.23 -8.91
CA GLY A 98 -3.86 -25.67 -7.53
C GLY A 98 -2.39 -25.63 -7.11
N GLN A 99 -1.48 -25.14 -7.95
CA GLN A 99 -0.06 -25.05 -7.66
C GLN A 99 0.38 -23.59 -7.54
N VAL A 100 1.25 -23.33 -6.57
CA VAL A 100 1.95 -22.03 -6.48
C VAL A 100 2.99 -21.99 -7.58
N VAL A 101 2.83 -21.06 -8.52
CA VAL A 101 3.77 -20.89 -9.64
C VAL A 101 4.88 -19.91 -9.28
N ARG A 102 4.59 -18.92 -8.42
CA ARG A 102 5.55 -17.93 -7.98
C ARG A 102 6.09 -18.28 -6.59
N LYS A 103 7.38 -18.59 -6.52
CA LYS A 103 8.11 -18.69 -5.25
C LYS A 103 8.80 -17.35 -5.04
N ASN A 104 8.15 -16.43 -4.32
CA ASN A 104 8.81 -15.19 -3.92
C ASN A 104 9.98 -15.55 -2.99
N GLY A 105 11.19 -15.15 -3.39
CA GLY A 105 12.36 -15.00 -2.52
C GLY A 105 12.57 -13.53 -2.21
#